data_AF-B9D5X2-F1
#
_entry.id   AF-B9D5X2-F1
#
_cell.length_a   1.000
_cell.length_b   1.000
_cell.length_c   1.000
_cell.angle_alpha   90.00
_cell.angle_beta   90.00
_cell.angle_gamma   90.00
#
_symmetry.space_group_name_H-M   'P 1'
#
loop_
_entity.id
_entity.type
_entity.pdbx_description
1 polymer ?
#
loop_
_entity_poly.entity_id
_entity_poly.type
_entity_poly.pdbx_seq_one_letter_code
_entity_poly.pdbx_strand_id
1 'polypeptide(L)' 'MPDLQIVGHGKCAIEILGGKFCFEILLCCISHAPLIKAARICATHGFDVDMDPINFS' A
#
# COMPACT_ATOMS: atom_id res chain seq x y z
N MET A 1 -3.51 16.83 11.51
CA MET A 1 -3.67 15.36 11.39
C MET A 1 -2.53 14.86 10.52
N PRO A 2 -1.93 13.68 10.79
CA PRO A 2 -0.89 13.19 9.90
C PRO A 2 -1.49 12.96 8.51
N ASP A 3 -0.84 13.52 7.49
CA ASP A 3 -1.35 13.48 6.10
C ASP A 3 -1.45 12.04 5.61
N LEU A 4 -0.49 11.17 5.92
CA LEU A 4 -0.42 9.77 5.50
C LEU A 4 -0.51 8.81 6.70
N GLN A 5 -1.33 7.77 6.60
CA GLN A 5 -1.55 6.78 7.67
C GLN A 5 -1.54 5.35 7.12
N ILE A 6 -1.04 4.40 7.90
CA ILE A 6 -1.25 2.98 7.67
C ILE A 6 -2.61 2.63 8.30
N VAL A 7 -3.58 2.24 7.49
CA VAL A 7 -4.95 1.91 7.93
C VAL A 7 -5.24 0.41 7.89
N GLY A 8 -4.30 -0.38 7.37
CA GLY A 8 -4.40 -1.84 7.35
C GLY A 8 -3.03 -2.45 7.10
N HIS A 9 -2.86 -3.68 7.58
CA HIS A 9 -1.69 -4.51 7.28
C HIS A 9 -2.05 -5.97 7.49
N GLY A 10 -1.41 -6.87 6.75
CA GLY A 10 -1.71 -8.28 6.89
C GLY A 10 -1.02 -9.15 5.88
N LYS A 11 -1.43 -10.42 5.89
CA LYS A 11 -1.07 -11.35 4.83
C LYS A 11 -1.91 -11.02 3.60
N CYS A 12 -1.32 -11.16 2.42
CA CYS A 12 -2.07 -11.05 1.18
C CYS A 12 -3.11 -12.17 1.07
N ALA A 13 -4.12 -11.97 0.21
CA ALA A 13 -5.13 -12.99 -0.10
C ALA A 13 -4.49 -14.32 -0.58
N ILE A 14 -3.39 -14.22 -1.32
CA ILE A 14 -2.51 -15.36 -1.62
C ILE A 14 -1.32 -15.28 -0.66
N GLU A 15 -1.35 -16.08 0.41
CA GLU A 15 -0.31 -15.99 1.45
C GLU A 15 1.07 -16.46 1.00
N ILE A 16 1.16 -17.37 0.00
CA ILE A 16 2.42 -17.93 -0.49
C ILE A 16 2.46 -17.87 -2.02
N LEU A 17 3.48 -17.22 -2.58
CA LEU A 17 3.75 -17.17 -4.01
C LEU A 17 5.23 -17.46 -4.27
N GLY A 18 5.53 -18.44 -5.13
CA GLY A 18 6.91 -18.83 -5.45
C GLY A 18 7.75 -19.25 -4.23
N GLY A 19 7.13 -19.85 -3.21
CA GLY A 19 7.79 -20.26 -1.97
C GLY A 19 8.11 -19.12 -1.01
N LYS A 20 7.59 -17.91 -1.25
CA LYS A 20 7.72 -16.75 -0.37
C LYS A 20 6.39 -16.36 0.23
N PHE A 21 6.38 -15.87 1.47
CA PHE A 21 5.20 -15.32 2.09
C PHE A 21 4.92 -13.90 1.58
N CYS A 22 3.66 -13.62 1.28
CA CYS A 22 3.20 -12.32 0.77
C CYS A 22 2.45 -11.54 1.86
N PHE A 23 2.81 -10.27 2.01
CA PHE A 23 2.22 -9.35 2.98
C PHE A 23 1.90 -8.03 2.30
N GLU A 24 0.91 -7.32 2.83
CA GLU A 24 0.45 -6.03 2.34
C GLU A 24 0.28 -5.01 3.47
N ILE A 25 0.43 -3.74 3.10
CA ILE A 25 0.08 -2.58 3.93
C ILE A 25 -0.88 -1.69 3.14
N LEU A 26 -1.89 -1.16 3.81
CA LEU A 26 -2.87 -0.25 3.22
C LEU A 26 -2.60 1.16 3.73
N LEU A 27 -2.33 2.07 2.81
CA LEU A 27 -2.08 3.49 3.09
C LEU A 27 -3.33 4.31 2.79
N CYS A 28 -3.65 5.25 3.67
CA CYS A 28 -4.71 6.25 3.47
C CYS A 28 -4.14 7.65 3.66
N CYS A 29 -4.65 8.60 2.87
CA CYS A 29 -4.30 10.01 2.93
C CYS A 29 -5.49 10.84 2.46
N ILE A 30 -5.63 12.05 2.99
CA ILE A 30 -6.65 13.02 2.54
C ILE A 30 -6.31 13.56 1.13
N SER A 31 -5.04 13.46 0.72
CA SER A 31 -4.54 13.94 -0.58
C SER A 31 -3.85 12.82 -1.36
N HIS A 32 -3.93 12.87 -2.69
CA HIS A 32 -3.26 11.88 -3.53
C HIS A 32 -1.73 12.09 -3.60
N ALA A 33 -1.23 13.30 -3.37
CA ALA A 33 0.19 13.59 -3.56
C ALA A 33 1.12 12.78 -2.63
N PRO A 34 0.83 12.64 -1.32
CA PRO A 34 1.61 11.76 -0.44
C PRO A 34 1.53 10.27 -0.83
N LEU A 35 0.37 9.79 -1.30
CA LEU A 35 0.19 8.42 -1.77
C LEU A 35 1.03 8.13 -3.03
N ILE A 36 1.03 9.05 -3.99
CA ILE A 36 1.87 8.95 -5.20
C ILE A 36 3.35 8.95 -4.83
N LYS A 37 3.77 9.76 -3.86
CA LYS A 37 5.15 9.76 -3.39
C LYS A 37 5.52 8.44 -2.71
N ALA A 38 4.66 7.90 -1.85
CA ALA A 38 4.85 6.61 -1.20
C ALA A 38 4.93 5.48 -2.25
N ALA A 39 3.99 5.45 -3.20
CA ALA A 39 3.98 4.50 -4.32
C ALA A 39 5.30 4.48 -5.09
N ARG A 40 5.84 5.67 -5.43
CA ARG A 40 7.14 5.77 -6.12
C ARG A 40 8.28 5.21 -5.30
N ILE A 41 8.31 5.49 -3.99
CA ILE A 41 9.33 4.95 -3.07
C ILE A 41 9.19 3.42 -2.96
N CYS A 42 7.98 2.89 -2.84
CA CYS A 42 7.73 1.46 -2.78
C CYS A 42 8.19 0.76 -4.06
N ALA A 43 7.86 1.31 -5.23
CA ALA A 43 8.30 0.77 -6.52
C ALA A 43 9.83 0.73 -6.65
N THR A 44 10.56 1.74 -6.16
CA THR A 44 12.04 1.73 -6.20
C THR A 44 12.66 0.69 -5.27
N HIS A 45 11.92 0.20 -4.28
CA HIS A 45 12.36 -0.87 -3.37
C HIS A 45 11.85 -2.26 -3.78
N GLY A 46 11.21 -2.38 -4.95
CA GLY A 46 10.74 -3.66 -5.47
C GLY A 46 9.44 -4.16 -4.83
N PHE A 47 8.65 -3.27 -4.23
CA PHE A 47 7.30 -3.59 -3.80
C PHE A 47 6.32 -3.43 -4.96
N ASP A 48 5.38 -4.36 -5.07
CA ASP A 48 4.21 -4.19 -5.90
C ASP A 48 3.29 -3.14 -5.28
N VAL A 49 2.86 -2.18 -6.09
CA VAL A 49 2.02 -1.07 -5.65
C VAL A 49 0.73 -1.10 -6.44
N ASP A 50 -0.37 -1.16 -5.71
CA ASP A 50 -1.71 -1.01 -6.25
C ASP A 50 -2.33 0.27 -5.70
N MET A 51 -2.81 1.14 -6.59
CA MET A 51 -3.40 2.42 -6.20
C MET A 51 -4.69 2.66 -6.98
N ASP A 52 -5.79 2.18 -6.40
CA ASP A 52 -7.13 2.39 -6.92
C ASP A 52 -7.79 3.62 -6.28
N PRO A 53 -8.73 4.27 -6.99
CA PRO A 53 -9.65 5.21 -6.37
C PRO A 53 -10.58 4.46 -5.41
N ILE A 54 -10.14 4.24 -4.18
CA ILE A 54 -10.99 3.73 -3.11
C ILE A 54 -11.67 4.90 -2.41
N ASN A 55 -13.00 4.84 -2.35
CA ASN A 55 -13.80 5.74 -1.54
C ASN A 55 -14.07 5.09 -0.18
N PHE A 56 -13.52 5.65 0.89
CA PHE A 56 -13.80 5.22 2.27
C PHE A 56 -14.98 5.98 2.90
N SER A 57 -15.77 6.69 2.08
CA SER A 57 -16.90 7.53 2.50
C SER A 57 -18.23 6.78 2.46
#